data_AF-A0A497ENY8-F1
#
_entry.id   AF-A0A497ENY8-F1
#
_cell.length_a   1.000
_cell.length_b   1.000
_cell.length_c   1.000
_cell.angle_alpha   90.00
_cell.angle_beta   90.00
_cell.angle_gamma   90.00
#
_symmetry.space_group_name_H-M   'P 1'
#
loop_
_entity.id
_entity.type
_entity.pdbx_description
1 polymer ?
#
loop_
_entity_poly.entity_id
_entity_poly.type
_entity_poly.pdbx_seq_one_letter_code
_entity_poly.pdbx_strand_id
1 'polypeptide(L)'
;MRASLATIVLAGGRSSRLGKPKALLSLAGKPLIQHVVGRAKAFSKEVLVCVKSLDQLNIPLEAKLVVDGIELNSPLAGVLAGALAAKEEFVFLTACDTPFISRSVVEKLLEKVMEKEHFNAAI
;
A
#
# COMPACT_ATOMS: atom_id res chain seq x y z
N MET A 1 -6.41 -4.12 23.52
CA MET A 1 -6.21 -3.01 22.56
C MET A 1 -6.14 -3.60 21.17
N ARG A 2 -6.83 -3.02 20.17
CA ARG A 2 -6.68 -3.42 18.76
C ARG A 2 -5.40 -2.77 18.25
N ALA A 3 -4.45 -3.54 17.73
CA ALA A 3 -3.18 -3.00 17.23
C ALA A 3 -3.40 -1.92 16.17
N SER A 4 -2.50 -0.94 16.13
CA SER A 4 -2.57 0.21 15.23
C SER A 4 -1.88 -0.14 13.90
N LEU A 5 -2.65 -0.17 12.80
CA LEU A 5 -2.18 -0.64 11.48
C LEU A 5 -2.38 0.43 10.40
N ALA A 6 -1.31 0.75 9.69
CA ALA A 6 -1.34 1.45 8.41
C ALA A 6 -1.23 0.45 7.25
N THR A 7 -1.81 0.76 6.10
CA THR A 7 -1.53 0.06 4.84
C THR A 7 -0.70 0.95 3.92
N ILE A 8 0.40 0.43 3.41
CA ILE A 8 1.21 1.06 2.36
C ILE A 8 0.91 0.33 1.05
N VAL A 9 0.37 1.07 0.08
CA VAL A 9 0.13 0.59 -1.27
C VAL A 9 1.23 1.09 -2.20
N LEU A 10 2.03 0.17 -2.72
CA LEU A 10 3.06 0.47 -3.70
C LEU A 10 2.41 0.63 -5.08
N ALA A 11 2.31 1.89 -5.51
CA ALA A 11 1.78 2.30 -6.82
C ALA A 11 2.83 2.97 -7.71
N GLY A 12 4.08 3.08 -7.22
CA GLY A 12 5.21 3.61 -7.96
C GLY A 12 5.74 2.64 -9.02
N GLY A 13 6.50 3.19 -9.96
CA GLY A 13 7.13 2.45 -11.05
C GLY A 13 6.68 2.90 -12.44
N ARG A 14 7.52 2.66 -13.45
CA ARG A 14 7.34 3.21 -14.80
C ARG A 14 6.18 2.62 -15.60
N SER A 15 5.65 1.45 -15.19
CA SER A 15 4.64 0.71 -15.95
C SER A 15 4.97 0.56 -17.45
N SER A 16 6.26 0.44 -17.79
CA SER A 16 6.77 0.56 -19.17
C SER A 16 6.19 -0.46 -20.14
N ARG A 17 5.76 -1.62 -19.64
CA ARG A 17 5.10 -2.68 -20.43
C ARG A 17 3.64 -2.37 -20.76
N LEU A 18 2.99 -1.49 -19.99
CA LEU A 18 1.55 -1.23 -20.07
C LEU A 18 1.22 0.12 -20.73
N GLY A 19 2.21 0.99 -20.93
CA GLY A 19 2.04 2.32 -21.54
C GLY A 19 1.24 3.33 -20.69
N LYS A 20 0.67 2.91 -19.56
CA LYS A 20 -0.06 3.72 -18.58
C LYS A 20 0.21 3.23 -17.16
N PRO A 21 0.02 4.07 -16.12
CA PRO A 21 0.18 3.64 -14.73
C PRO A 21 -0.68 2.41 -14.42
N LYS A 22 -0.06 1.32 -13.96
CA LYS A 22 -0.74 0.06 -13.63
C LYS A 22 -1.88 0.26 -12.63
N ALA A 23 -1.68 1.15 -11.66
CA ALA A 23 -2.65 1.54 -10.66
C ALA A 23 -3.99 2.03 -11.26
N LEU A 24 -3.97 2.60 -12.48
CA LEU A 24 -5.13 3.15 -13.19
C LEU A 24 -5.78 2.16 -14.17
N LEU A 25 -5.31 0.91 -14.23
CA LEU A 25 -6.02 -0.13 -14.98
C LEU A 25 -7.43 -0.34 -14.40
N SER A 26 -8.42 -0.51 -15.27
CA SER A 26 -9.80 -0.70 -14.85
C SER A 26 -10.09 -2.17 -14.54
N LEU A 27 -10.70 -2.41 -13.39
CA LEU A 27 -11.31 -3.67 -13.00
C LEU A 27 -12.77 -3.39 -12.63
N ALA A 28 -13.71 -4.03 -13.32
CA ALA A 28 -15.15 -3.81 -13.10
C ALA A 28 -15.55 -2.31 -13.09
N GLY A 29 -14.98 -1.52 -14.00
CA GLY A 29 -15.30 -0.09 -14.15
C GLY A 29 -14.60 0.85 -13.15
N LYS A 30 -13.74 0.34 -12.25
CA LYS A 30 -12.98 1.17 -11.30
C LYS A 30 -11.47 0.90 -11.42
N PRO A 31 -10.60 1.93 -11.31
CA PRO A 31 -9.16 1.78 -11.17
C PRO A 31 -8.74 0.76 -10.10
N LEU A 32 -7.74 -0.08 -10.38
CA LEU A 32 -7.19 -1.07 -9.45
C LEU A 32 -6.87 -0.46 -8.08
N ILE A 33 -6.24 0.72 -8.07
CA ILE A 33 -5.87 1.40 -6.83
C ILE A 33 -7.08 1.76 -5.95
N GLN A 34 -8.23 2.07 -6.54
CA GLN A 34 -9.46 2.36 -5.78
C GLN A 34 -9.99 1.10 -5.08
N HIS A 35 -9.88 -0.07 -5.71
CA HIS A 35 -10.24 -1.34 -5.07
C HIS A 35 -9.33 -1.63 -3.88
N VAL A 36 -8.01 -1.47 -4.06
CA VAL A 36 -7.02 -1.73 -3.00
C VAL A 36 -7.21 -0.76 -1.83
N VAL A 37 -7.31 0.55 -2.09
CA VAL A 37 -7.55 1.57 -1.05
C VAL A 37 -8.87 1.30 -0.32
N GLY A 38 -9.94 1.01 -1.06
CA GLY A 38 -11.26 0.72 -0.46
C GLY A 38 -11.22 -0.48 0.48
N ARG A 39 -10.51 -1.55 0.12
CA ARG A 39 -10.32 -2.71 1.01
C ARG A 39 -9.43 -2.39 2.20
N ALA A 40 -8.31 -1.71 1.99
CA ALA A 40 -7.36 -1.34 3.03
C ALA A 40 -8.02 -0.54 4.16
N LYS A 41 -8.91 0.39 3.81
CA LYS A 41 -9.67 1.19 4.78
C LYS A 41 -10.55 0.37 5.73
N ALA A 42 -10.96 -0.85 5.35
CA ALA A 42 -11.80 -1.68 6.21
C ALA A 42 -11.02 -2.32 7.38
N PHE A 43 -9.69 -2.30 7.35
CA PHE A 43 -8.84 -2.91 8.38
C PHE A 43 -7.65 -2.06 8.83
N SER A 44 -7.36 -0.92 8.18
CA SER A 44 -6.30 0.01 8.57
C SER A 44 -6.84 1.37 9.02
N LYS A 45 -6.15 2.02 9.96
CA LYS A 45 -6.43 3.39 10.39
C LYS A 45 -5.94 4.43 9.39
N GLU A 46 -4.83 4.12 8.72
CA GLU A 46 -4.21 4.97 7.71
C GLU A 46 -3.96 4.15 6.44
N VAL A 47 -4.16 4.78 5.27
CA VAL A 47 -3.77 4.20 3.97
C VAL A 47 -2.86 5.21 3.28
N LEU A 48 -1.64 4.77 2.95
CA LEU A 48 -0.66 5.52 2.21
C LEU A 48 -0.48 4.89 0.84
N VAL A 49 -0.43 5.70 -0.22
CA VAL A 49 -0.16 5.26 -1.58
C VAL A 49 1.16 5.87 -2.02
N CYS A 50 2.17 5.02 -2.19
CA CYS A 50 3.52 5.44 -2.57
C CYS A 50 3.65 5.48 -4.09
N VAL A 51 4.03 6.65 -4.62
CA VAL A 51 4.20 6.94 -6.06
C VAL A 51 5.57 7.55 -6.32
N LYS A 52 6.06 7.48 -7.56
CA LYS A 52 7.28 8.19 -7.99
C LYS A 52 7.05 9.68 -8.19
N SER A 53 5.83 10.05 -8.53
CA SER A 53 5.43 11.44 -8.74
C SER A 53 3.90 11.55 -8.64
N LEU A 54 3.40 12.73 -8.28
CA LEU A 54 1.97 12.94 -8.04
C LEU A 54 1.13 12.82 -9.32
N ASP A 55 1.70 13.10 -10.48
CA ASP A 55 1.06 12.97 -11.79
C ASP A 55 0.77 11.51 -12.18
N GLN A 56 1.38 10.52 -11.53
CA GLN A 56 1.07 9.11 -11.77
C GLN A 56 -0.36 8.73 -11.39
N LEU A 57 -0.97 9.49 -10.47
CA LEU A 57 -2.33 9.29 -9.98
C LEU A 57 -3.11 10.60 -10.06
N ASN A 58 -3.79 10.81 -11.17
CA ASN A 58 -4.65 11.97 -11.41
C ASN A 58 -6.12 11.71 -11.06
N ILE A 59 -6.38 10.88 -10.05
CA ILE A 59 -7.74 10.51 -9.61
C ILE A 59 -7.92 10.79 -8.12
N PRO A 60 -9.15 11.13 -7.67
CA PRO A 60 -9.42 11.25 -6.24
C PRO A 60 -9.26 9.90 -5.55
N LEU A 61 -8.50 9.90 -4.44
CA LEU A 61 -8.27 8.76 -3.58
C LEU A 61 -8.43 9.16 -2.13
N GLU A 62 -9.13 8.34 -1.36
CA GLU A 62 -9.27 8.49 0.09
C GLU A 62 -8.06 7.89 0.82
N ALA A 63 -6.86 8.32 0.42
CA ALA A 63 -5.59 7.86 0.93
C ALA A 63 -4.55 8.99 0.85
N LYS A 64 -3.53 8.92 1.70
CA LYS A 64 -2.41 9.87 1.67
C LYS A 64 -1.44 9.48 0.55
N LEU A 65 -1.22 10.37 -0.41
CA LEU A 65 -0.17 10.17 -1.42
C LEU A 65 1.20 10.47 -0.79
N VAL A 66 2.16 9.57 -1.02
CA VAL A 66 3.55 9.73 -0.59
C VAL A 66 4.43 9.61 -1.83
N VAL A 67 5.22 10.64 -2.10
CA VAL A 67 6.21 10.59 -3.18
C VAL A 67 7.46 9.91 -2.62
N ASP A 68 7.89 8.82 -3.25
CA ASP A 68 9.20 8.24 -2.97
C ASP A 68 10.27 9.15 -3.61
N GLY A 69 11.18 9.69 -2.78
CA GLY A 69 12.18 10.68 -3.19
C GLY A 69 13.50 10.07 -3.68
N ILE A 70 13.54 8.76 -3.92
CA ILE A 70 14.78 8.04 -4.21
C ILE A 70 14.83 7.74 -5.70
N GLU A 71 15.92 8.17 -6.36
CA GLU A 71 16.21 7.88 -7.79
C GLU A 71 16.58 6.41 -8.05
N LEU A 72 16.05 5.48 -7.26
CA LEU A 72 16.19 4.05 -7.43
C LEU A 72 14.84 3.46 -7.81
N ASN A 73 14.80 2.69 -8.89
CA ASN A 73 13.59 1.98 -9.32
C ASN A 73 13.44 0.67 -8.53
N SER A 74 13.15 0.79 -7.23
CA SER A 74 12.98 -0.34 -6.33
C SER A 74 11.68 -0.20 -5.52
N PRO A 75 10.90 -1.27 -5.36
CA PRO A 75 9.78 -1.29 -4.41
C PRO A 75 10.20 -0.86 -2.99
N LEU A 76 11.44 -1.14 -2.59
CA LEU A 76 11.97 -0.76 -1.28
C LEU A 76 12.04 0.76 -1.08
N ALA A 77 12.20 1.55 -2.14
CA ALA A 77 12.13 3.01 -2.03
C ALA A 77 10.73 3.47 -1.58
N GLY A 78 9.69 2.87 -2.18
CA GLY A 78 8.30 3.10 -1.78
C GLY A 78 8.00 2.59 -0.37
N VAL A 79 8.52 1.41 -0.01
CA VAL A 79 8.40 0.88 1.36
C VAL A 79 9.02 1.84 2.38
N LEU A 80 10.24 2.31 2.14
CA LEU A 80 10.93 3.26 3.03
C LEU A 80 10.16 4.57 3.16
N ALA A 81 9.76 5.17 2.03
CA ALA A 81 8.98 6.42 2.03
C ALA A 81 7.64 6.27 2.76
N GLY A 82 6.93 5.16 2.52
CA GLY A 82 5.67 4.84 3.19
C GLY A 82 5.86 4.62 4.68
N ALA A 83 6.87 3.85 5.09
CA ALA A 83 7.15 3.55 6.50
C ALA A 83 7.56 4.81 7.29
N LEU A 84 8.37 5.69 6.70
CA LEU A 84 8.72 6.99 7.31
C LEU A 84 7.53 7.94 7.43
N ALA A 85 6.53 7.81 6.56
CA ALA A 85 5.34 8.66 6.54
C ALA A 85 4.17 8.12 7.36
N ALA A 86 4.19 6.83 7.70
CA ALA A 86 3.15 6.15 8.47
C ALA A 86 3.19 6.59 9.95
N LYS A 87 2.02 6.68 10.57
CA LYS A 87 1.88 7.07 11.99
C LYS A 87 1.57 5.90 12.91
N GLU A 88 1.39 4.73 12.33
CA GLU A 88 0.93 3.52 13.01
C GLU A 88 2.11 2.62 13.35
N GLU A 89 1.97 1.84 14.43
CA GLU A 89 3.01 0.93 14.92
C GLU A 89 3.32 -0.19 13.92
N PHE A 90 2.28 -0.72 13.27
CA PHE A 90 2.40 -1.76 12.27
C PHE A 90 2.06 -1.23 10.88
N VAL A 91 2.73 -1.77 9.87
CA VAL A 91 2.49 -1.48 8.46
C VAL A 91 2.23 -2.78 7.70
N PHE A 92 1.10 -2.82 6.98
CA PHE A 92 0.82 -3.83 5.99
C PHE A 92 1.28 -3.32 4.61
N LEU A 93 2.17 -4.05 3.97
CA LEU A 93 2.68 -3.71 2.64
C LEU A 93 1.88 -4.45 1.58
N THR A 94 1.43 -3.74 0.55
CA THR A 94 0.76 -4.35 -0.60
C THR A 94 1.04 -3.61 -1.90
N ALA A 95 0.81 -4.26 -3.03
CA ALA A 95 0.93 -3.67 -4.36
C ALA A 95 -0.42 -3.15 -4.88
N CYS A 96 -0.40 -2.15 -5.76
CA CYS A 96 -1.62 -1.56 -6.34
C CYS A 96 -2.47 -2.52 -7.19
N ASP A 97 -1.96 -3.71 -7.52
CA ASP A 97 -2.59 -4.73 -8.35
C ASP A 97 -3.09 -5.95 -7.56
N THR A 98 -3.33 -5.77 -6.26
CA THR A 98 -3.88 -6.80 -5.36
C THR A 98 -5.31 -6.46 -4.93
N PRO A 99 -6.28 -6.31 -5.85
CA PRO A 99 -7.63 -5.83 -5.54
C PRO A 99 -8.46 -6.79 -4.66
N PHE A 100 -7.95 -7.99 -4.39
CA PHE A 100 -8.61 -9.06 -3.63
C PHE A 100 -7.98 -9.33 -2.27
N ILE A 101 -7.24 -8.36 -1.69
CA ILE A 101 -6.69 -8.49 -0.33
C ILE A 101 -7.79 -8.95 0.65
N SER A 102 -7.50 -10.02 1.37
CA SER A 102 -8.39 -10.56 2.39
C SER A 102 -8.05 -9.99 3.75
N ARG A 103 -9.03 -9.34 4.39
CA ARG A 103 -8.92 -8.85 5.76
C ARG A 103 -8.49 -9.94 6.73
N SER A 104 -9.05 -11.15 6.60
CA SER A 104 -8.72 -12.26 7.51
C SER A 104 -7.28 -12.75 7.37
N VAL A 105 -6.66 -12.57 6.19
CA VAL A 105 -5.24 -12.87 6.00
C VAL A 105 -4.39 -11.80 6.67
N VAL A 106 -4.74 -10.52 6.49
CA VAL A 106 -4.02 -9.40 7.13
C VAL A 106 -4.08 -9.49 8.66
N GLU A 107 -5.25 -9.82 9.22
CA GLU A 107 -5.42 -9.99 10.67
C GLU A 107 -4.55 -11.15 11.20
N LYS A 108 -4.50 -12.29 10.49
CA LYS A 108 -3.59 -13.41 10.85
C LYS A 108 -2.12 -13.06 10.77
N LEU A 109 -1.70 -12.27 9.77
CA LEU A 109 -0.31 -11.82 9.67
C LEU A 109 0.06 -10.89 10.82
N LEU A 110 -0.85 -9.97 11.17
CA LEU A 110 -0.65 -9.06 12.30
C LEU A 110 -0.57 -9.81 13.63
N GLU A 111 -1.45 -10.79 13.85
CA GLU A 111 -1.38 -11.69 15.02
C GLU A 111 -0.01 -12.37 15.11
N LYS A 112 0.53 -12.89 13.99
CA LYS A 112 1.84 -13.56 13.96
C LYS A 112 3.00 -12.63 14.32
N VAL A 113 2.95 -11.36 13.90
CA VAL A 113 3.96 -10.36 14.28
C VAL A 113 3.86 -10.01 15.77
N MET A 114 2.64 -9.94 16.31
CA MET A 114 2.42 -9.64 17.73
C MET A 114 2.73 -10.80 18.68
N GLU A 115 2.57 -12.05 18.24
CA GLU A 115 2.70 -13.26 19.08
C GLU A 115 4.13 -13.58 19.52
N LYS A 116 5.17 -12.97 18.94
CA LYS A 116 6.56 -13.34 19.23
C LYS A 116 7.49 -12.14 19.37
N GLU A 117 8.29 -12.15 20.44
CA GLU A 117 9.37 -11.19 20.71
C GLU A 117 10.51 -11.17 19.67
N HIS A 118 10.43 -11.90 18.54
CA HIS A 118 11.58 -12.17 17.66
C HIS A 118 11.35 -11.94 16.15
N PHE A 119 10.16 -11.50 15.72
CA PHE A 119 9.89 -11.28 14.29
C PHE A 119 9.47 -9.84 14.01
N ASN A 120 10.21 -9.18 13.12
CA ASN A 120 9.86 -7.84 12.65
C ASN A 120 8.90 -7.84 11.43
N ALA A 121 8.54 -9.01 10.90
CA ALA A 121 7.64 -9.16 9.74
C ALA A 121 7.00 -10.56 9.65
N ALA A 122 5.86 -10.66 8.98
CA ALA A 122 5.20 -11.90 8.56
C ALA A 122 4.78 -11.79 7.08
N ILE A 123 4.84 -12.90 6.32
CA ILE A 123 4.55 -12.97 4.88
C ILE A 123 3.62 -14.16 4.59
#